data_AF-A0A133VQF6-F1
#
_entry.id   AF-A0A133VQF6-F1
#
_cell.length_a   1.000
_cell.length_b   1.000
_cell.length_c   1.000
_cell.angle_alpha   90.00
_cell.angle_beta   90.00
_cell.angle_gamma   90.00
#
_symmetry.space_group_name_H-M   'P 1'
#
loop_
_entity.id
_entity.type
_entity.pdbx_description
1 polymer ?
#
loop_
_entity_poly.entity_id
_entity_poly.type
_entity_poly.pdbx_seq_one_letter_code
_entity_poly.pdbx_strand_id
1 'polypeptide(L)'
;MKIRIFNGKMGKLEEVLRRRYPDLNLEYNRIAGILSEAAKMGTYKIEDSEDVLFFEGERLLLPKSFYQEQSWDDRKIMENREYVMPECIRNLISRAERAGEWNPEYAVRKYLEEIEEEKMREFLKFFVRLKEGLEEYSDEKSNVVSGELITLIGRKMGLEPEEVDRIRGEFKKGGIISPCSSTIRGGCLEFEINPSLLEK
;
A
#
# COMPACT_ATOMS: atom_id res chain seq x y z
N MET A 1 13.63 -14.21 -31.24
CA MET A 1 12.89 -13.36 -30.29
C MET A 1 13.30 -11.91 -30.56
N LYS A 2 12.41 -11.08 -31.12
CA LYS A 2 12.74 -9.70 -31.51
C LYS A 2 12.64 -8.80 -30.28
N ILE A 3 13.78 -8.36 -29.77
CA ILE A 3 13.85 -7.28 -28.78
C ILE A 3 13.41 -6.01 -29.50
N ARG A 4 12.20 -5.52 -29.21
CA ARG A 4 11.80 -4.17 -29.56
C ARG A 4 12.54 -3.22 -28.62
N ILE A 5 13.62 -2.63 -29.10
CA ILE A 5 14.24 -1.48 -28.45
C ILE A 5 13.22 -0.33 -28.56
N PHE A 6 12.51 -0.05 -27.47
CA PHE A 6 11.71 1.17 -27.36
C PHE A 6 12.66 2.35 -27.21
N ASN A 7 13.06 2.94 -28.33
CA ASN A 7 13.49 4.34 -28.36
C ASN A 7 12.25 5.20 -28.08
N GLY A 8 11.95 5.43 -26.81
CA GLY A 8 10.75 6.15 -26.37
C GLY A 8 11.04 6.92 -25.10
N LYS A 9 10.55 8.16 -25.05
CA LYS A 9 10.55 9.04 -23.86
C LYS A 9 10.23 8.21 -22.60
N MET A 10 11.06 8.32 -21.57
CA MET A 10 10.84 7.67 -20.28
C MET A 10 9.41 7.90 -19.79
N GLY A 11 8.74 6.81 -19.38
CA GLY A 11 7.36 6.88 -18.87
C GLY A 11 7.31 7.59 -17.52
N LYS A 12 6.23 8.32 -17.23
CA LYS A 12 6.08 9.06 -15.96
C LYS A 12 6.21 8.15 -14.73
N LEU A 13 5.66 6.94 -14.79
CA LEU A 13 5.77 5.96 -13.71
C LEU A 13 7.23 5.55 -13.46
N GLU A 14 8.01 5.33 -14.52
CA GLU A 14 9.45 5.02 -14.39
C GLU A 14 10.19 6.15 -13.66
N GLU A 15 9.93 7.41 -14.05
CA GLU A 15 10.52 8.59 -13.41
C GLU A 15 10.11 8.73 -11.94
N VAL A 16 8.85 8.45 -11.61
CA VAL A 16 8.37 8.43 -10.22
C VAL A 16 9.10 7.37 -9.40
N LEU A 17 9.23 6.15 -9.91
CA LEU A 17 9.91 5.06 -9.21
C LEU A 17 11.39 5.37 -8.99
N ARG A 18 12.09 5.92 -9.99
CA ARG A 18 13.49 6.34 -9.86
C ARG A 18 13.69 7.40 -8.77
N ARG A 19 12.79 8.40 -8.72
CA ARG A 19 12.85 9.45 -7.70
C ARG A 19 12.55 8.92 -6.30
N ARG A 20 11.62 7.98 -6.18
CA ARG A 20 11.16 7.44 -4.90
C ARG A 20 12.11 6.39 -4.31
N TYR A 21 12.82 5.64 -5.16
CA TYR A 21 13.68 4.54 -4.73
C TYR A 21 15.10 4.66 -5.29
N PRO A 22 15.78 5.82 -5.20
CA PRO A 22 17.01 6.09 -5.94
C PRO A 22 18.17 5.13 -5.62
N ASP A 23 18.14 4.55 -4.43
CA ASP A 23 19.20 3.65 -3.92
C ASP A 23 18.99 2.18 -4.32
N LEU A 24 17.86 1.85 -4.94
CA LEU A 24 17.59 0.49 -5.40
C LEU A 24 18.09 0.30 -6.84
N ASN A 25 18.91 -0.73 -7.07
CA ASN A 25 19.37 -1.09 -8.41
C ASN A 25 18.31 -1.92 -9.15
N LEU A 26 17.20 -1.28 -9.53
CA LEU A 26 16.07 -1.91 -10.23
C LEU A 26 16.06 -1.60 -11.72
N GLU A 27 15.56 -2.54 -12.52
CA GLU A 27 15.17 -2.32 -13.92
C GLU A 27 13.86 -1.53 -13.98
N TYR A 28 13.89 -0.23 -13.64
CA TYR A 28 12.68 0.59 -13.43
C TYR A 28 11.71 0.61 -14.62
N ASN A 29 12.21 0.51 -15.85
CA ASN A 29 11.35 0.45 -17.02
C ASN A 29 10.46 -0.82 -17.01
N ARG A 30 11.07 -1.95 -16.65
CA ARG A 30 10.39 -3.23 -16.50
C ARG A 30 9.44 -3.22 -15.32
N ILE A 31 9.88 -2.73 -14.15
CA ILE A 31 9.03 -2.59 -12.95
C ILE A 31 7.82 -1.70 -13.23
N ALA A 32 8.01 -0.57 -13.92
CA ALA A 32 6.90 0.30 -14.32
C ALA A 32 5.92 -0.44 -15.23
N GLY A 33 6.42 -1.24 -16.19
CA GLY A 33 5.58 -2.08 -17.05
C GLY A 33 4.73 -3.07 -16.25
N ILE A 34 5.34 -3.78 -15.31
CA ILE A 34 4.66 -4.74 -14.42
C ILE A 34 3.58 -4.04 -13.60
N LEU A 35 3.92 -2.94 -12.92
CA LEU A 35 2.98 -2.20 -12.07
C LEU A 35 1.82 -1.62 -12.88
N SER A 36 2.08 -1.07 -14.05
CA SER A 36 1.05 -0.58 -14.96
C SER A 36 0.09 -1.68 -15.41
N GLU A 37 0.60 -2.87 -15.73
CA GLU A 37 -0.23 -4.02 -16.09
C GLU A 37 -1.06 -4.51 -14.90
N ALA A 38 -0.42 -4.68 -13.74
CA ALA A 38 -1.07 -5.09 -12.51
C ALA A 38 -2.15 -4.10 -12.05
N ALA A 39 -1.93 -2.80 -12.18
CA ALA A 39 -2.93 -1.78 -11.83
C ALA A 39 -4.17 -1.86 -12.72
N LYS A 40 -3.97 -2.15 -14.01
CA LYS A 40 -5.07 -2.30 -14.99
C LYS A 40 -5.85 -3.59 -14.76
N MET A 41 -5.15 -4.71 -14.60
CA MET A 41 -5.77 -6.03 -14.46
C MET A 41 -6.27 -6.33 -13.04
N GLY A 42 -5.73 -5.64 -12.03
CA GLY A 42 -5.94 -5.92 -10.61
C GLY A 42 -5.13 -7.11 -10.09
N THR A 43 -4.56 -7.91 -10.99
CA THR A 43 -3.68 -9.04 -10.66
C THR A 43 -2.44 -9.05 -11.53
N TYR A 44 -1.41 -9.75 -11.07
CA TYR A 44 -0.20 -10.01 -11.84
C TYR A 44 0.41 -11.36 -11.47
N LYS A 45 0.98 -12.05 -12.46
CA LYS A 45 1.74 -13.29 -12.22
C LYS A 45 3.22 -12.95 -12.22
N ILE A 46 3.87 -13.10 -11.07
CA ILE A 46 5.31 -12.84 -10.97
C ILE A 46 6.08 -14.04 -11.53
N GLU A 47 6.91 -13.81 -12.54
CA GLU A 47 7.71 -14.85 -13.22
C GLU A 47 9.17 -14.88 -12.77
N ASP A 48 9.65 -13.84 -12.08
CA ASP A 48 11.07 -13.63 -11.72
C ASP A 48 11.21 -13.26 -10.22
N SER A 49 12.19 -13.86 -9.52
CA SER A 49 12.40 -13.70 -8.08
C SER A 49 13.03 -12.38 -7.66
N GLU A 50 13.76 -11.66 -8.51
CA GLU A 50 14.36 -10.39 -8.07
C GLU A 50 13.30 -9.30 -7.85
N ASP A 51 12.18 -9.36 -8.58
CA ASP A 51 11.06 -8.43 -8.40
C ASP A 51 10.23 -8.71 -7.14
N VAL A 52 10.24 -9.95 -6.69
CA VAL A 52 9.48 -10.44 -5.54
C VAL A 52 9.80 -9.60 -4.30
N LEU A 53 11.09 -9.34 -4.05
CA LEU A 53 11.53 -8.59 -2.87
C LEU A 53 11.03 -7.14 -2.88
N PHE A 54 11.05 -6.48 -4.04
CA PHE A 54 10.55 -5.11 -4.16
C PHE A 54 9.03 -5.06 -3.97
N PHE A 55 8.28 -5.94 -4.65
CA PHE A 55 6.82 -5.96 -4.54
C PHE A 55 6.34 -6.37 -3.15
N GLU A 56 7.03 -7.31 -2.51
CA GLU A 56 6.76 -7.74 -1.14
C GLU A 56 7.06 -6.61 -0.16
N GLY A 57 8.27 -6.05 -0.22
CA GLY A 57 8.72 -5.00 0.69
C GLY A 57 7.85 -3.73 0.63
N GLU A 58 7.32 -3.39 -0.54
CA GLU A 58 6.43 -2.23 -0.70
C GLU A 58 4.93 -2.60 -0.65
N ARG A 59 4.59 -3.87 -0.40
CA ARG A 59 3.21 -4.40 -0.37
C ARG A 59 2.39 -3.98 -1.60
N LEU A 60 3.05 -3.91 -2.77
CA LEU A 60 2.43 -3.50 -4.03
C LEU A 60 1.62 -4.63 -4.66
N LEU A 61 2.05 -5.87 -4.43
CA LEU A 61 1.37 -7.09 -4.83
C LEU A 61 1.25 -8.00 -3.61
N LEU A 62 0.07 -8.54 -3.37
CA LEU A 62 -0.23 -9.40 -2.23
C LEU A 62 -0.77 -10.75 -2.72
N PRO A 63 -0.40 -11.88 -2.08
CA PRO A 63 -0.90 -13.17 -2.52
C PRO A 63 -2.43 -13.26 -2.34
N LYS A 64 -3.12 -13.69 -3.39
CA LYS A 64 -4.59 -13.68 -3.50
C LYS A 64 -5.31 -14.37 -2.35
N SER A 65 -4.75 -15.46 -1.83
CA SER A 65 -5.32 -16.23 -0.72
C SER A 65 -5.21 -15.55 0.65
N PHE A 66 -4.61 -14.36 0.74
CA PHE A 66 -4.42 -13.60 1.99
C PHE A 66 -5.06 -12.22 1.92
N TYR A 67 -5.41 -11.75 0.72
CA TYR A 67 -5.99 -10.44 0.53
C TYR A 67 -7.27 -10.33 1.37
N GLN A 68 -7.25 -9.45 2.38
CA GLN A 68 -8.33 -9.16 3.34
C GLN A 68 -8.56 -10.19 4.47
N GLU A 69 -8.11 -11.44 4.31
CA GLU A 69 -8.38 -12.54 5.26
C GLU A 69 -7.27 -12.77 6.32
N GLN A 70 -6.02 -12.44 5.99
CA GLN A 70 -4.84 -12.75 6.82
C GLN A 70 -3.86 -11.57 6.87
N SER A 71 -2.90 -11.65 7.79
CA SER A 71 -1.86 -10.64 7.96
C SER A 71 -0.86 -10.67 6.81
N TRP A 72 -0.22 -9.53 6.50
CA TRP A 72 0.76 -9.47 5.40
C TRP A 72 2.10 -10.13 5.74
N ASP A 73 2.45 -10.22 7.03
CA ASP A 73 3.67 -10.87 7.51
C ASP A 73 3.60 -12.40 7.49
N ASP A 74 2.44 -12.99 7.23
CA ASP A 74 2.25 -14.44 7.28
C ASP A 74 2.94 -15.21 6.15
N ARG A 75 3.18 -14.62 4.97
CA ARG A 75 3.87 -15.32 3.86
C ARG A 75 4.65 -14.43 2.90
N LYS A 76 5.77 -14.99 2.45
CA LYS A 76 6.61 -14.45 1.37
C LYS A 76 5.97 -14.60 0.00
N ILE A 77 6.22 -13.63 -0.88
CA ILE A 77 5.89 -13.75 -2.30
C ILE A 77 6.76 -14.89 -2.90
N MET A 78 6.14 -15.72 -3.73
CA MET A 78 6.73 -16.83 -4.49
C MET A 78 6.56 -16.62 -6.00
N GLU A 79 7.54 -17.05 -6.77
CA GLU A 79 7.44 -17.09 -8.24
C GLU A 79 6.28 -17.97 -8.73
N ASN A 80 5.84 -17.73 -9.96
CA ASN A 80 4.85 -18.50 -10.69
C ASN A 80 3.46 -18.56 -10.02
N ARG A 81 3.14 -17.56 -9.19
CA ARG A 81 1.81 -17.39 -8.58
C ARG A 81 1.16 -16.10 -9.02
N GLU A 82 -0.17 -16.08 -8.96
CA GLU A 82 -0.98 -14.89 -9.17
C GLU A 82 -1.08 -14.09 -7.86
N TYR A 83 -0.83 -12.80 -7.96
CA TYR A 83 -0.92 -11.81 -6.89
C TYR A 83 -1.99 -10.79 -7.22
N VAL A 84 -2.57 -10.18 -6.19
CA VAL A 84 -3.54 -9.11 -6.27
C VAL A 84 -2.83 -7.79 -5.97
N MET A 85 -3.10 -6.77 -6.77
CA MET A 85 -2.77 -5.39 -6.42
C MET A 85 -3.97 -4.78 -5.69
N PRO A 86 -3.85 -4.36 -4.41
CA PRO A 86 -4.97 -3.80 -3.67
C PRO A 86 -5.58 -2.56 -4.35
N GLU A 87 -6.87 -2.32 -4.20
CA GLU A 87 -7.55 -1.22 -4.90
C GLU A 87 -6.91 0.15 -4.64
N CYS A 88 -6.53 0.45 -3.39
CA CYS A 88 -5.82 1.68 -3.08
C CYS A 88 -4.48 1.77 -3.84
N ILE A 89 -3.74 0.67 -3.93
CA ILE A 89 -2.45 0.63 -4.64
C ILE A 89 -2.65 0.75 -6.16
N ARG A 90 -3.71 0.17 -6.73
CA ARG A 90 -4.05 0.37 -8.14
C ARG A 90 -4.28 1.85 -8.44
N ASN A 91 -4.96 2.56 -7.55
CA ASN A 91 -5.18 4.00 -7.66
C ASN A 91 -3.89 4.82 -7.53
N LEU A 92 -2.99 4.41 -6.63
CA LEU A 92 -1.66 5.00 -6.46
C LEU A 92 -0.83 4.89 -7.75
N ILE A 93 -0.71 3.67 -8.30
CA ILE A 93 0.05 3.40 -9.53
C ILE A 93 -0.57 4.13 -10.72
N SER A 94 -1.90 4.11 -10.85
CA SER A 94 -2.61 4.82 -11.92
C SER A 94 -2.39 6.33 -11.86
N ARG A 95 -2.32 6.92 -10.65
CA ARG A 95 -1.97 8.34 -10.47
C ARG A 95 -0.52 8.61 -10.90
N ALA A 96 0.42 7.77 -10.49
CA ALA A 96 1.82 7.91 -10.86
C ALA A 96 2.03 7.77 -12.39
N GLU A 97 1.37 6.81 -13.04
CA GLU A 97 1.42 6.61 -14.50
C GLU A 97 0.86 7.82 -15.27
N ARG A 98 -0.30 8.35 -14.85
CA ARG A 98 -0.99 9.42 -15.57
C ARG A 98 -0.44 10.82 -15.28
N ALA A 99 -0.22 11.12 -14.00
CA ALA A 99 0.15 12.45 -13.53
C ALA A 99 1.65 12.59 -13.27
N GLY A 100 2.39 11.51 -13.02
CA GLY A 100 3.79 11.57 -12.59
C GLY A 100 3.94 11.90 -11.10
N GLU A 101 2.92 11.56 -10.32
CA GLU A 101 2.82 11.85 -8.89
C GLU A 101 2.55 10.57 -8.09
N TRP A 102 3.39 10.29 -7.11
CA TRP A 102 3.13 9.29 -6.09
C TRP A 102 2.38 9.97 -4.94
N ASN A 103 1.06 9.78 -4.85
CA ASN A 103 0.22 10.54 -3.92
C ASN A 103 -0.69 9.59 -3.12
N PRO A 104 -0.29 9.19 -1.90
CA PRO A 104 -1.07 8.30 -1.04
C PRO A 104 -2.46 8.83 -0.69
N GLU A 105 -2.60 10.12 -0.36
CA GLU A 105 -3.90 10.73 -0.01
C GLU A 105 -4.86 10.70 -1.19
N TYR A 106 -4.36 10.91 -2.40
CA TYR A 106 -5.14 10.74 -3.63
C TYR A 106 -5.58 9.29 -3.79
N ALA A 107 -4.69 8.33 -3.57
CA ALA A 107 -4.99 6.91 -3.73
C ALA A 107 -6.09 6.46 -2.75
N VAL A 108 -5.96 6.84 -1.47
CA VAL A 108 -6.97 6.56 -0.44
C VAL A 108 -8.29 7.25 -0.77
N ARG A 109 -8.27 8.54 -1.14
CA ARG A 109 -9.49 9.26 -1.52
C ARG A 109 -10.19 8.59 -2.70
N LYS A 110 -9.43 8.21 -3.73
CA LYS A 110 -9.97 7.57 -4.93
C LYS A 110 -10.60 6.21 -4.61
N TYR A 111 -9.98 5.43 -3.73
CA TYR A 111 -10.56 4.19 -3.22
C TYR A 111 -11.89 4.44 -2.47
N LEU A 112 -11.93 5.45 -1.58
CA LEU A 112 -13.15 5.79 -0.83
C LEU A 112 -14.29 6.25 -1.75
N GLU A 113 -13.96 7.02 -2.79
CA GLU A 113 -14.93 7.40 -3.84
C GLU A 113 -15.48 6.17 -4.58
N GLU A 114 -14.64 5.18 -4.88
CA GLU A 114 -15.02 3.97 -5.62
C GLU A 114 -15.93 3.03 -4.83
N ILE A 115 -15.82 3.04 -3.50
CA ILE A 115 -16.72 2.28 -2.61
C ILE A 115 -17.92 3.11 -2.14
N GLU A 116 -18.10 4.32 -2.68
CA GLU A 116 -19.19 5.24 -2.34
C GLU A 116 -19.26 5.57 -0.83
N GLU A 117 -18.12 5.68 -0.15
CA GLU A 117 -18.06 5.99 1.27
C GLU A 117 -18.64 7.40 1.55
N GLU A 118 -19.60 7.51 2.46
CA GLU A 118 -20.24 8.81 2.78
C GLU A 118 -19.36 9.69 3.68
N LYS A 119 -18.58 9.08 4.58
CA LYS A 119 -17.70 9.77 5.55
C LYS A 119 -16.25 9.87 5.06
N MET A 120 -16.04 10.15 3.76
CA MET A 120 -14.69 10.18 3.18
C MET A 120 -13.75 11.14 3.90
N ARG A 121 -14.28 12.28 4.37
CA ARG A 121 -13.47 13.31 5.04
C ARG A 121 -12.90 12.78 6.35
N GLU A 122 -13.70 12.07 7.12
CA GLU A 122 -13.31 11.43 8.37
C GLU A 122 -12.24 10.37 8.12
N PHE A 123 -12.44 9.53 7.10
CA PHE A 123 -11.48 8.47 6.75
C PHE A 123 -10.14 9.05 6.31
N LEU A 124 -10.14 10.03 5.42
CA LEU A 124 -8.92 10.70 4.97
C LEU A 124 -8.19 11.38 6.14
N LYS A 125 -8.95 12.06 7.02
CA LYS A 125 -8.36 12.67 8.21
C LYS A 125 -7.76 11.60 9.12
N PHE A 126 -8.42 10.46 9.30
CA PHE A 126 -7.92 9.35 10.09
C PHE A 126 -6.62 8.78 9.51
N PHE A 127 -6.57 8.58 8.18
CA PHE A 127 -5.37 8.12 7.48
C PHE A 127 -4.18 9.08 7.69
N VAL A 128 -4.40 10.39 7.56
CA VAL A 128 -3.36 11.40 7.82
C VAL A 128 -2.88 11.32 9.28
N ARG A 129 -3.81 11.22 10.25
CA ARG A 129 -3.45 11.09 11.67
C ARG A 129 -2.69 9.80 11.99
N LEU A 130 -2.96 8.71 11.28
CA LEU A 130 -2.19 7.47 11.44
C LEU A 130 -0.73 7.67 11.00
N LYS A 131 -0.50 8.35 9.87
CA LYS A 131 0.86 8.67 9.41
C LYS A 131 1.58 9.60 10.38
N GLU A 132 0.92 10.67 10.85
CA GLU A 132 1.47 11.57 11.87
C GLU A 132 1.81 10.80 13.17
N GLY A 133 0.96 9.85 13.57
CA GLY A 133 1.20 9.02 14.75
C GLY A 133 2.43 8.11 14.61
N LEU A 134 2.75 7.63 13.41
CA LEU A 134 4.02 6.91 13.18
C LEU A 134 5.23 7.82 13.46
N GLU A 135 5.19 9.06 12.97
CA GLU A 135 6.29 10.02 13.15
C GLU A 135 6.46 10.45 14.61
N GLU A 136 5.36 10.56 15.37
CA GLU A 136 5.36 11.02 16.75
C GLU A 136 5.75 9.93 17.76
N TYR A 137 5.40 8.66 17.50
CA TYR A 137 5.51 7.58 18.48
C TYR A 137 6.45 6.43 18.07
N SER A 138 7.13 6.52 16.92
CA SER A 138 8.08 5.50 16.47
C SER A 138 9.51 6.02 16.52
N ASP A 139 10.33 5.43 17.40
CA ASP A 139 11.78 5.70 17.50
C ASP A 139 12.56 5.13 16.30
N GLU A 140 11.92 4.29 15.47
CA GLU A 140 12.47 3.70 14.27
C GLU A 140 11.59 4.04 13.05
N LYS A 141 12.11 3.95 11.83
CA LYS A 141 11.32 4.01 10.58
C LYS A 141 10.46 2.74 10.44
N SER A 142 9.62 2.46 11.42
CA SER A 142 8.64 1.40 11.40
C SER A 142 7.39 1.90 10.71
N ASN A 143 6.78 1.06 9.90
CA ASN A 143 5.45 1.27 9.33
C ASN A 143 4.35 0.64 10.21
N VAL A 144 4.66 0.27 11.46
CA VAL A 144 3.75 -0.42 12.37
C VAL A 144 3.20 0.54 13.44
N VAL A 145 1.89 0.51 13.63
CA VAL A 145 1.17 1.23 14.69
C VAL A 145 0.48 0.26 15.65
N SER A 146 0.39 0.63 16.93
CA SER A 146 -0.38 -0.17 17.91
C SER A 146 -1.89 0.08 17.78
N GLY A 147 -2.69 -0.93 18.13
CA GLY A 147 -4.15 -0.79 18.22
C GLY A 147 -4.60 0.25 19.26
N GLU A 148 -3.79 0.48 20.30
CA GLU A 148 -4.02 1.57 21.26
C GLU A 148 -3.89 2.95 20.60
N LEU A 149 -2.88 3.15 19.74
CA LEU A 149 -2.71 4.40 18.99
C LEU A 149 -3.89 4.63 18.03
N ILE A 150 -4.34 3.59 17.33
CA ILE A 150 -5.54 3.66 16.47
C ILE A 150 -6.76 4.10 17.28
N THR A 151 -6.96 3.51 18.46
CA THR A 151 -8.07 3.84 19.37
C THR A 151 -7.95 5.28 19.89
N LEU A 152 -6.73 5.71 20.24
CA LEU A 152 -6.45 7.07 20.71
C LEU A 152 -6.74 8.11 19.62
N ILE A 153 -6.35 7.84 18.37
CA ILE A 153 -6.64 8.71 17.22
C ILE A 153 -8.15 8.86 17.04
N GLY A 154 -8.89 7.74 17.06
CA GLY A 154 -10.35 7.75 16.97
C GLY A 154 -10.99 8.60 18.06
N ARG A 155 -10.58 8.39 19.31
CA ARG A 155 -11.06 9.19 20.46
C ARG A 155 -10.72 10.67 20.31
N LYS A 156 -9.50 11.02 19.90
CA LYS A 156 -9.08 12.41 19.65
C LYS A 156 -9.88 13.07 18.52
N MET A 157 -10.40 12.27 17.58
CA MET A 157 -11.28 12.73 16.51
C MET A 157 -12.76 12.80 16.91
N GLY A 158 -13.12 12.35 18.11
CA GLY A 158 -14.51 12.28 18.57
C GLY A 158 -15.33 11.18 17.89
N LEU A 159 -14.66 10.11 17.42
CA LEU A 159 -15.30 8.95 16.80
C LEU A 159 -15.69 7.94 17.86
N GLU A 160 -16.85 7.31 17.68
CA GLU A 160 -17.27 6.17 18.50
C GLU A 160 -16.46 4.91 18.14
N PRO A 161 -16.31 3.95 19.07
CA PRO A 161 -15.55 2.72 18.82
C PRO A 161 -15.98 1.97 17.55
N GLU A 162 -17.28 1.92 17.26
CA GLU A 162 -17.84 1.27 16.08
C GLU A 162 -17.42 1.98 14.78
N GLU A 163 -17.25 3.30 14.81
CA GLU A 163 -16.77 4.07 13.65
C GLU A 163 -15.28 3.81 13.40
N VAL A 164 -14.48 3.69 14.46
CA VAL A 164 -13.06 3.33 14.36
C VAL A 164 -12.90 1.92 13.79
N ASP A 165 -13.71 0.98 14.25
CA ASP A 165 -13.72 -0.39 13.75
C ASP A 165 -14.14 -0.46 12.26
N ARG A 166 -15.10 0.36 11.84
CA ARG A 166 -15.50 0.50 10.44
C ARG A 166 -14.35 1.05 9.58
N ILE A 167 -13.70 2.13 10.01
CA ILE A 167 -12.53 2.70 9.32
C ILE A 167 -11.43 1.64 9.16
N ARG A 168 -11.12 0.93 10.25
CA ARG A 168 -10.12 -0.15 10.24
C ARG A 168 -10.50 -1.26 9.27
N GLY A 169 -11.77 -1.65 9.25
CA GLY A 169 -12.29 -2.67 8.33
C GLY A 169 -12.10 -2.28 6.86
N GLU A 170 -12.48 -1.06 6.49
CA GLU A 170 -12.32 -0.58 5.11
C GLU A 170 -10.84 -0.34 4.75
N PHE A 171 -10.02 0.15 5.68
CA PHE A 171 -8.58 0.31 5.44
C PHE A 171 -7.90 -1.04 5.19
N LYS A 172 -8.31 -2.10 5.89
CA LYS A 172 -7.87 -3.46 5.58
C LYS A 172 -8.32 -3.89 4.19
N LYS A 173 -9.59 -3.70 3.85
CA LYS A 173 -10.16 -4.09 2.55
C LYS A 173 -9.46 -3.39 1.38
N GLY A 174 -9.14 -2.11 1.50
CA GLY A 174 -8.45 -1.34 0.46
C GLY A 174 -6.94 -1.58 0.37
N GLY A 175 -6.36 -2.41 1.26
CA GLY A 175 -4.92 -2.65 1.34
C GLY A 175 -4.11 -1.49 1.91
N ILE A 176 -4.72 -0.65 2.75
CA ILE A 176 -4.09 0.50 3.41
C ILE A 176 -3.36 0.06 4.68
N ILE A 177 -3.97 -0.84 5.45
CA ILE A 177 -3.36 -1.43 6.65
C ILE A 177 -3.57 -2.95 6.69
N SER A 178 -2.80 -3.63 7.52
CA SER A 178 -2.97 -5.06 7.82
C SER A 178 -2.67 -5.33 9.29
N PRO A 179 -3.40 -6.23 9.97
CA PRO A 179 -2.95 -6.70 11.26
C PRO A 179 -1.59 -7.40 11.12
N CYS A 180 -0.73 -7.33 12.13
CA CYS A 180 0.49 -8.14 12.21
C CYS A 180 0.15 -9.47 12.90
N SER A 181 0.49 -10.62 12.32
CA SER A 181 0.16 -11.93 12.91
C SER A 181 1.05 -12.29 14.10
N SER A 182 2.27 -11.77 14.11
CA SER A 182 3.33 -12.21 15.02
C SER A 182 3.49 -11.37 16.30
N THR A 183 2.68 -10.32 16.46
CA THR A 183 2.98 -9.26 17.44
C THR A 183 1.75 -8.86 18.26
N ILE A 184 1.45 -9.67 19.28
CA ILE A 184 0.70 -9.19 20.45
C ILE A 184 1.76 -8.74 21.47
N ARG A 185 2.25 -7.50 21.34
CA ARG A 185 3.12 -6.90 22.36
C ARG A 185 2.25 -6.26 23.44
N GLY A 186 2.42 -6.74 24.68
CA GLY A 186 1.69 -6.19 25.83
C GLY A 186 0.17 -6.43 25.82
N GLY A 187 -0.34 -7.34 24.99
CA GLY A 187 -1.79 -7.61 24.86
C GLY A 187 -2.48 -6.81 23.76
N CYS A 188 -1.75 -5.97 23.02
CA CYS A 188 -2.29 -5.08 22.00
C CYS A 188 -1.96 -5.57 20.59
N LEU A 189 -2.97 -5.57 19.72
CA LEU A 189 -2.84 -5.93 18.30
C LEU A 189 -2.10 -4.80 17.57
N GLU A 190 -1.06 -5.14 16.82
CA GLU A 190 -0.33 -4.20 15.96
C GLU A 190 -0.84 -4.24 14.52
N PHE A 191 -0.65 -3.13 13.80
CA PHE A 191 -1.04 -2.98 12.41
C PHE A 191 0.09 -2.40 11.57
N GLU A 192 0.39 -3.05 10.45
CA GLU A 192 1.26 -2.55 9.41
C GLU A 192 0.48 -1.56 8.52
N ILE A 193 0.97 -0.34 8.35
CA ILE A 193 0.54 0.56 7.28
C ILE A 193 1.30 0.20 6.01
N ASN A 194 0.60 0.15 4.87
CA ASN A 194 1.21 -0.18 3.59
C ASN A 194 2.40 0.77 3.29
N PRO A 195 3.65 0.26 3.17
CA PRO A 195 4.84 1.08 2.92
C PRO A 195 4.75 1.96 1.68
N SER A 196 4.03 1.52 0.65
CA SER A 196 3.81 2.29 -0.56
C SER A 196 2.97 3.56 -0.31
N LEU A 197 2.24 3.64 0.80
CA LEU A 197 1.42 4.78 1.19
C LEU A 197 2.10 5.75 2.18
N LEU A 198 3.38 5.52 2.50
CA LEU A 198 4.18 6.37 3.38
C LEU A 198 5.14 7.28 2.59
N GLU A 199 5.65 8.32 3.23
CA GLU A 199 6.73 9.14 2.67
C GLU A 199 8.08 8.38 2.72
N LYS A 200 8.99 8.68 1.79
CA LYS A 200 10.32 8.05 1.69
C LYS A 200 11.41 9.09 1.48
#